data_AF-A0A2E0SI36-F1
#
_entry.id   AF-A0A2E0SI36-F1
#
_cell.length_a   1.000
_cell.length_b   1.000
_cell.length_c   1.000
_cell.angle_alpha   90.00
_cell.angle_beta   90.00
_cell.angle_gamma   90.00
#
_symmetry.space_group_name_H-M   'P 1'
#
loop_
_entity.id
_entity.type
_entity.pdbx_description
1 polymer ?
#
loop_
_entity_poly.entity_id
_entity_poly.type
_entity_poly.pdbx_seq_one_letter_code
_entity_poly.pdbx_strand_id
1 'polypeptide(L)' 'MGLFTGKKGLVLGIANDHSIAWAITQQLRDEGAEMAFTHIPDKDPERPRMEMRLRKLVESFA' A
#
# COMPACT_ATOMS: atom_id res chain seq x y z
N MET A 1 -0.20 19.44 10.96
CA MET A 1 -0.82 18.11 11.13
C MET A 1 -1.61 17.83 9.87
N GLY A 2 -1.34 16.71 9.20
CA GLY A 2 -2.11 16.31 8.03
C GLY A 2 -3.51 15.82 8.43
N LEU A 3 -4.45 15.86 7.49
CA LEU A 3 -5.87 15.52 7.66
C LEU A 3 -6.08 14.10 8.19
N PHE A 4 -5.15 13.19 7.92
CA PHE A 4 -5.21 11.77 8.28
C PHE A 4 -4.34 11.40 9.47
N THR A 5 -3.71 12.37 10.14
CA THR A 5 -2.88 12.12 11.33
C THR A 5 -3.68 11.36 12.39
N GLY A 6 -3.16 10.22 12.84
CA GLY A 6 -3.77 9.36 13.86
C GLY A 6 -4.92 8.49 13.38
N LYS A 7 -5.28 8.54 12.08
CA LYS A 7 -6.26 7.63 11.49
C LYS A 7 -5.57 6.34 11.04
N LYS A 8 -6.24 5.21 11.29
CA LYS A 8 -5.79 3.88 10.88
C LYS A 8 -6.72 3.31 9.82
N GLY A 9 -6.16 2.74 8.76
CA GLY A 9 -6.95 2.20 7.64
C GLY A 9 -6.36 0.95 7.01
N LEU A 10 -7.21 0.16 6.34
CA LEU A 10 -6.80 -0.98 5.51
C LEU A 10 -6.95 -0.59 4.05
N VAL A 11 -5.87 -0.65 3.27
CA VAL A 11 -5.89 -0.42 1.83
C VAL A 11 -5.91 -1.76 1.10
N LEU A 12 -6.85 -1.88 0.17
CA LEU A 12 -7.05 -3.06 -0.69
C LEU A 12 -6.82 -2.68 -2.15
N GLY A 13 -6.49 -3.65 -2.99
CA GLY A 13 -6.49 -3.47 -4.45
C GLY A 13 -5.27 -2.76 -5.04
N ILE A 14 -4.11 -2.81 -4.37
CA ILE A 14 -2.85 -2.34 -4.94
C ILE A 14 -2.26 -3.45 -5.80
N ALA A 15 -2.32 -3.27 -7.13
CA ALA A 15 -1.80 -4.26 -8.07
C ALA A 15 -0.40 -3.90 -8.60
N ASN A 16 -0.05 -2.61 -8.65
CA ASN A 16 1.21 -2.03 -9.12
C ASN A 16 1.20 -0.49 -8.90
N ASP A 17 2.24 0.19 -9.37
CA ASP A 17 2.42 1.65 -9.34
C ASP A 17 1.46 2.46 -10.24
N HIS A 18 0.69 1.79 -11.09
CA HIS A 18 -0.38 2.41 -11.89
C HIS A 18 -1.76 2.28 -11.24
N SER A 19 -1.86 1.64 -10.06
CA SER A 19 -3.14 1.47 -9.38
C SER A 19 -3.66 2.78 -8.80
N ILE A 20 -4.97 3.03 -8.86
CA ILE A 20 -5.58 4.19 -8.16
C ILE A 20 -5.32 4.10 -6.65
N ALA A 21 -5.42 2.89 -6.08
CA ALA A 21 -5.13 2.64 -4.68
C ALA A 21 -3.68 2.99 -4.30
N TRP A 22 -2.72 2.86 -5.23
CA TRP A 22 -1.33 3.28 -5.01
C TRP A 22 -1.24 4.79 -4.80
N ALA A 23 -1.80 5.56 -5.74
CA ALA A 23 -1.79 7.03 -5.66
C ALA A 23 -2.54 7.54 -4.41
N ILE A 24 -3.68 6.95 -4.07
CA ILE A 24 -4.41 7.28 -2.84
C ILE A 24 -3.55 7.01 -1.61
N THR A 25 -2.86 5.87 -1.56
CA THR A 25 -2.00 5.52 -0.42
C THR A 25 -0.88 6.54 -0.22
N GLN A 26 -0.24 7.00 -1.29
CA GLN A 26 0.79 8.03 -1.19
C GLN A 26 0.25 9.31 -0.55
N GLN A 27 -0.92 9.79 -1.01
CA GLN A 27 -1.56 10.97 -0.42
C GLN A 27 -1.98 10.76 1.04
N LEU A 28 -2.51 9.58 1.38
CA LEU A 28 -2.86 9.25 2.76
C LEU A 28 -1.62 9.21 3.67
N ARG A 29 -0.50 8.71 3.15
CA ARG A 29 0.77 8.67 3.89
C ARG A 29 1.28 10.08 4.16
N ASP A 30 1.27 10.95 3.15
CA ASP A 30 1.69 12.35 3.26
C ASP A 30 0.83 13.12 4.27
N GLU A 31 -0.45 12.76 4.41
CA GLU A 31 -1.39 13.32 5.38
C GLU A 31 -1.30 12.66 6.79
N GLY A 32 -0.36 11.74 7.00
CA GLY A 32 -0.05 11.16 8.31
C GLY A 32 -0.90 9.92 8.69
N ALA A 33 -1.50 9.24 7.73
CA ALA A 33 -2.24 8.01 7.98
C ALA A 33 -1.31 6.85 8.40
N GLU A 34 -1.81 6.00 9.30
CA GLU A 34 -1.28 4.66 9.55
C GLU A 34 -2.10 3.65 8.73
N MET A 35 -1.43 2.82 7.93
CA MET A 35 -2.11 1.95 6.99
C MET A 35 -1.60 0.51 7.07
N ALA A 36 -2.53 -0.43 6.95
CA ALA A 36 -2.27 -1.84 6.67
C ALA A 36 -2.66 -2.14 5.22
N PHE A 37 -2.09 -3.21 4.66
CA PHE A 37 -2.24 -3.55 3.26
C PHE A 37 -2.54 -5.03 3.09
N THR A 38 -3.24 -5.37 2.01
CA THR A 38 -3.32 -6.75 1.53
C THR A 38 -2.90 -6.81 0.06
N HIS A 39 -2.51 -8.00 -0.37
CA HIS A 39 -2.33 -8.33 -1.77
C HIS A 39 -3.19 -9.55 -2.10
N ILE A 40 -3.47 -9.72 -3.39
CA ILE A 40 -4.10 -10.96 -3.88
C ILE A 40 -3.11 -12.11 -3.62
N PRO A 41 -3.60 -13.31 -3.23
CA PRO A 41 -2.73 -14.47 -3.05
C PRO A 41 -1.85 -14.71 -4.26
N ASP A 42 -0.57 -14.97 -3.99
CA ASP A 42 0.37 -15.30 -5.04
C ASP A 42 0.09 -16.67 -5.63
N LYS A 43 0.18 -16.76 -6.96
CA LYS A 43 -0.01 -18.03 -7.68
C LYS A 43 1.08 -19.04 -7.34
N ASP A 44 2.30 -18.55 -7.11
CA ASP A 44 3.48 -19.31 -6.76
C ASP A 44 4.10 -18.68 -5.50
N PRO A 45 3.97 -19.32 -4.33
CA PRO A 45 4.52 -18.81 -3.08
C PRO A 45 6.05 -18.66 -3.08
N GLU A 46 6.78 -19.42 -3.89
CA GLU A 46 8.24 -19.27 -4.02
C GLU A 46 8.62 -18.02 -4.83
N ARG A 47 7.66 -17.44 -5.55
CA ARG A 47 7.82 -16.25 -6.39
C ARG A 47 6.69 -15.25 -6.14
N PRO A 48 6.65 -14.60 -4.95
CA PRO A 48 5.50 -13.82 -4.49
C PRO A 48 5.41 -12.45 -5.19
N ARG A 49 5.01 -12.45 -6.46
CA ARG A 49 4.95 -11.24 -7.32
C ARG A 49 3.98 -10.19 -6.81
N MET A 50 2.82 -10.58 -6.27
CA MET A 50 1.82 -9.63 -5.80
C MET A 50 2.30 -8.94 -4.53
N GLU A 51 2.84 -9.71 -3.59
CA GLU A 51 3.49 -9.15 -2.40
C GLU A 51 4.64 -8.20 -2.77
N MET A 52 5.56 -8.62 -3.66
CA MET A 52 6.70 -7.80 -4.07
C MET A 52 6.28 -6.45 -4.67
N ARG A 53 5.18 -6.43 -5.45
CA ARG A 53 4.65 -5.18 -6.00
C ARG A 53 4.11 -4.25 -4.91
N LEU A 54 3.42 -4.79 -3.91
CA LEU A 54 2.96 -4.03 -2.76
C LEU A 54 4.14 -3.50 -1.94
N ARG A 55 5.16 -4.32 -1.71
CA ARG A 55 6.37 -3.94 -0.97
C ARG A 55 7.07 -2.73 -1.57
N LYS A 56 7.14 -2.64 -2.90
CA LYS A 56 7.69 -1.47 -3.61
C LYS A 56 7.06 -0.15 -3.12
N LEU A 57 5.76 -0.14 -2.81
CA LEU A 57 5.09 1.04 -2.26
C LEU A 57 5.48 1.26 -0.80
N VAL A 58 5.33 0.22 0.03
CA VAL A 58 5.51 0.33 1.49
C VAL A 58 6.95 0.70 1.84
N GLU A 59 7.93 0.11 1.14
CA GLU A 59 9.36 0.38 1.31
C GLU A 59 9.73 1.80 0.84
N SER A 60 8.91 2.43 -0.02
CA SER A 60 9.11 3.84 -0.38
C SER A 60 8.69 4.84 0.73
N PHE A 61 8.04 4.36 1.79
CA PHE A 61 7.61 5.17 2.93
C PHE A 61 8.56 5.12 4.13
N ALA A 62 9.60 4.28 4.05
CA ALA A 62 10.67 4.17 5.03
C ALA A 62 11.72 5.25 4.77
#